data_AF-A0A932JF41-F1
#
_entry.id   AF-A0A932JF41-F1
#
_cell.length_a   1.000
_cell.length_b   1.000
_cell.length_c   1.000
_cell.angle_alpha   90.00
_cell.angle_beta   90.00
_cell.angle_gamma   90.00
#
_symmetry.space_group_name_H-M   'P 1'
#
loop_
_entity.id
_entity.type
_entity.pdbx_description
1 polymer ?
#
loop_
_entity_poly.entity_id
_entity_poly.type
_entity_poly.pdbx_seq_one_letter_code
_entity_poly.pdbx_strand_id
1 'polypeptide(L)'
;MNLIQEQKDLTKLKGITAEIKSITKQGAILIGQRVLEAKELLKPYRDGTFTLWLETTFGGRKSGYNALAYYELYIALPDVELKEKFKKISQRAAYLLASRRVDIGRKINIISKYFNLKTNELISVVQKEFAINDGRNISDGRNRKTMDVLLKHLLETVDRLVKRKKDLRRKDFDEVKYAQKRIQELLKE
;
A
#
# COMPACT_ATOMS: atom_id res chain seq x y z
N MET A 1 34.61 -28.92 16.41
CA MET A 1 33.94 -27.72 16.94
C MET A 1 32.98 -28.20 18.02
N ASN A 2 32.97 -27.60 19.21
CA ASN A 2 32.40 -28.21 20.41
C ASN A 2 30.86 -28.03 20.43
N LEU A 3 30.07 -29.11 20.46
CA LEU A 3 28.59 -29.09 20.44
C LEU A 3 27.97 -28.15 21.49
N ILE A 4 28.64 -27.98 22.62
CA ILE A 4 28.25 -27.05 23.69
C ILE A 4 28.33 -25.59 23.21
N GLN A 5 29.34 -25.26 22.42
CA GLN A 5 29.52 -23.91 21.88
C GLN A 5 28.46 -23.61 20.82
N GLU A 6 28.17 -24.57 19.93
CA GLU A 6 27.12 -24.43 18.90
C GLU A 6 25.74 -24.16 19.53
N GLN A 7 25.40 -24.86 20.62
CA GLN A 7 24.13 -24.66 21.32
C GLN A 7 24.05 -23.29 22.01
N LYS A 8 25.16 -22.79 22.58
CA LYS A 8 25.24 -21.45 23.16
C LYS A 8 25.07 -20.37 22.08
N ASP A 9 25.74 -20.54 20.95
CA ASP A 9 25.67 -19.60 19.83
C ASP A 9 24.26 -19.55 19.22
N LEU A 10 23.60 -20.71 19.04
CA LEU A 10 22.21 -20.79 18.58
C LEU A 10 21.25 -20.06 19.53
N THR A 11 21.44 -20.24 20.84
CA THR A 11 20.62 -19.56 21.86
C THR A 11 20.81 -18.04 21.80
N LYS A 12 22.06 -17.59 21.66
CA LYS A 12 22.38 -16.17 21.50
C LYS A 12 21.79 -15.57 20.22
N LEU A 13 21.89 -16.28 19.08
CA LEU A 13 21.30 -15.85 17.81
C LEU A 13 19.78 -15.72 17.88
N LYS A 14 19.09 -16.63 18.57
CA LYS A 14 17.65 -16.54 18.82
C LYS A 14 17.30 -15.29 19.64
N GLY A 15 18.08 -14.99 20.68
CA GLY A 15 17.95 -13.77 21.49
C GLY A 15 18.09 -12.50 20.66
N ILE A 16 19.20 -12.35 19.93
CA ILE A 16 19.45 -11.20 19.04
C ILE A 16 18.33 -11.05 18.00
N THR A 17 17.87 -12.16 17.42
CA THR A 17 16.76 -12.14 16.45
C THR A 17 15.47 -11.61 17.08
N ALA A 18 15.16 -12.00 18.31
CA ALA A 18 13.99 -11.52 19.03
C ALA A 18 14.09 -10.03 19.34
N GLU A 19 15.27 -9.55 19.75
CA GLU A 19 15.55 -8.14 20.01
C GLU A 19 15.38 -7.28 18.76
N ILE A 20 16.01 -7.67 17.63
CA ILE A 20 15.87 -6.97 16.35
C ILE A 20 14.40 -6.86 15.94
N LYS A 21 13.63 -7.95 16.09
CA LYS A 21 12.19 -7.95 15.82
C LYS A 21 11.44 -7.00 16.75
N SER A 22 11.78 -6.96 18.04
CA SER A 22 11.17 -6.06 19.01
C SER A 22 11.43 -4.59 18.66
N ILE A 23 12.69 -4.24 18.35
CA ILE A 23 13.11 -2.89 17.94
C ILE A 23 12.35 -2.47 16.69
N THR A 24 12.27 -3.34 15.68
CA THR A 24 11.58 -3.05 14.42
C THR A 24 10.07 -2.77 14.64
N LYS A 25 9.43 -3.51 15.56
CA LYS A 25 8.01 -3.31 15.92
C LYS A 25 7.80 -1.98 16.65
N GLN A 26 8.67 -1.65 17.60
CA GLN A 26 8.61 -0.37 18.31
C GLN A 26 8.87 0.81 17.36
N GLY A 27 9.84 0.67 16.45
CA GLY A 27 10.13 1.67 15.43
C GLY A 27 8.92 2.00 14.56
N ALA A 28 8.15 1.00 14.13
CA ALA A 28 6.93 1.23 13.34
C ALA A 28 5.88 2.08 14.08
N ILE A 29 5.71 1.85 15.39
CA ILE A 29 4.80 2.62 16.25
C ILE A 29 5.30 4.06 16.37
N LEU A 30 6.59 4.24 16.69
CA LEU A 30 7.20 5.57 16.87
C LEU A 30 7.14 6.39 15.58
N ILE A 31 7.46 5.80 14.43
CA ILE A 31 7.37 6.47 13.13
C ILE A 31 5.93 6.94 12.89
N GLY A 32 4.94 6.07 13.08
CA GLY A 32 3.53 6.45 12.88
C GLY A 32 3.05 7.52 13.83
N GLN A 33 3.51 7.53 15.09
CA GLN A 33 3.26 8.62 16.04
C GLN A 33 3.82 9.95 15.53
N ARG A 34 5.08 9.99 15.07
CA ARG A 34 5.68 11.21 14.52
C ARG A 34 4.96 11.70 13.26
N VAL A 35 4.46 10.78 12.44
CA VAL A 35 3.64 11.12 11.27
C VAL A 35 2.31 11.75 11.70
N LEU A 36 1.66 11.24 12.75
CA LEU A 36 0.45 11.86 13.31
C LEU A 36 0.75 13.26 13.86
N GLU A 37 1.83 13.42 14.63
CA GLU A 37 2.25 14.73 15.14
C GLU A 37 2.51 15.74 14.00
N ALA A 38 3.19 15.31 12.93
CA ALA A 38 3.40 16.14 11.75
C ALA A 38 2.08 16.48 11.03
N LYS A 39 1.14 15.52 10.93
CA LYS A 39 -0.19 15.77 10.36
C LYS A 39 -0.93 16.86 11.12
N GLU A 40 -0.91 16.80 12.45
CA GLU A 40 -1.55 17.80 13.32
C GLU A 40 -0.87 19.17 13.19
N LEU A 41 0.47 19.21 13.22
CA LEU A 41 1.26 20.43 13.06
C LEU A 41 0.98 21.13 11.72
N LEU A 42 0.77 20.35 10.65
CA LEU A 42 0.59 20.86 9.30
C LEU A 42 -0.87 21.19 8.93
N LYS A 43 -1.85 20.97 9.83
CA LYS A 43 -3.27 21.31 9.60
C LYS A 43 -3.54 22.77 9.21
N PRO A 44 -2.86 23.79 9.77
CA PRO A 44 -3.14 25.20 9.44
C PRO A 44 -2.63 25.62 8.05
N TYR A 45 -1.84 24.77 7.39
CA TYR A 45 -1.22 25.09 6.10
C TYR A 45 -2.13 24.64 4.94
N ARG A 46 -1.76 25.05 3.73
CA ARG A 46 -2.49 24.74 2.50
C ARG A 46 -2.73 23.23 2.34
N ASP A 47 -3.89 22.90 1.76
CA ASP A 47 -4.21 21.54 1.34
C ASP A 47 -3.07 20.90 0.53
N GLY A 48 -2.71 19.68 0.91
CA GLY A 48 -1.62 18.93 0.29
C GLY A 48 -0.24 19.12 0.94
N THR A 49 -0.04 20.10 1.82
CA THR A 49 1.26 20.30 2.52
C THR A 49 1.71 19.06 3.28
N PHE A 50 0.80 18.41 4.03
CA PHE A 50 1.11 17.15 4.69
C PHE A 50 1.51 16.05 3.69
N THR A 51 0.83 15.96 2.54
CA THR A 51 1.17 14.95 1.52
C THR A 51 2.55 15.22 0.91
N LEU A 52 2.88 16.47 0.63
CA LEU A 52 4.21 16.86 0.16
C LEU A 52 5.28 16.50 1.18
N TRP A 53 5.04 16.78 2.47
CA TRP A 53 5.93 16.38 3.55
C TRP A 53 6.15 14.85 3.58
N LEU A 54 5.08 14.04 3.43
CA LEU A 54 5.23 12.59 3.34
C LEU A 54 6.08 12.16 2.14
N GLU A 55 5.93 12.81 0.99
CA GLU A 55 6.72 12.51 -0.21
C GLU A 55 8.20 12.84 -0.01
N THR A 56 8.51 14.00 0.58
CA THR A 56 9.88 14.41 0.91
C THR A 56 10.52 13.51 1.97
N THR A 57 9.80 13.17 3.04
CA THR A 57 10.36 12.42 4.17
C THR A 57 10.49 10.92 3.90
N PHE A 58 9.54 10.32 3.17
CA PHE A 58 9.50 8.87 2.95
C PHE A 58 9.87 8.43 1.53
N GLY A 59 10.20 9.37 0.63
CA GLY A 59 10.36 9.10 -0.80
C GLY A 59 9.05 8.72 -1.50
N GLY A 60 7.90 8.88 -0.83
CA GLY A 60 6.59 8.59 -1.41
C GLY A 60 5.46 8.61 -0.40
N ARG A 61 4.35 9.27 -0.76
CA ARG A 61 3.15 9.42 0.10
C ARG A 61 2.62 8.11 0.67
N LYS A 62 2.69 7.01 -0.09
CA LYS A 62 2.15 5.70 0.32
C LYS A 62 2.84 5.16 1.58
N SER A 63 4.15 5.30 1.67
CA SER A 63 4.92 4.83 2.83
C SER A 63 4.54 5.61 4.08
N GLY A 64 4.43 6.94 3.97
CA GLY A 64 3.99 7.79 5.06
C GLY A 64 2.55 7.49 5.52
N TYR A 65 1.60 7.35 4.60
CA TYR A 65 0.23 6.99 4.94
C TYR A 65 0.11 5.57 5.54
N ASN A 66 0.95 4.62 5.12
CA ASN A 66 0.99 3.29 5.74
C ASN A 66 1.44 3.35 7.20
N ALA A 67 2.48 4.15 7.49
CA ALA A 67 2.97 4.35 8.86
C ALA A 67 1.89 5.00 9.74
N LEU A 68 1.21 6.03 9.22
CA LEU A 68 0.09 6.68 9.91
C LEU A 68 -1.04 5.68 10.20
N ALA A 69 -1.52 4.96 9.17
CA ALA A 69 -2.61 4.01 9.33
C ALA A 69 -2.27 2.89 10.32
N TYR A 70 -1.02 2.41 10.31
CA TYR A 70 -0.55 1.41 11.27
C TYR A 70 -0.70 1.91 12.71
N TYR A 71 -0.24 3.12 12.98
CA TYR A 71 -0.31 3.72 14.30
C TYR A 71 -1.76 4.02 14.73
N GLU A 72 -2.56 4.60 13.84
CA GLU A 72 -3.99 4.85 14.08
C GLU A 72 -4.74 3.55 14.43
N LEU A 73 -4.46 2.43 13.74
CA LEU A 73 -5.01 1.13 14.12
C LEU A 73 -4.47 0.66 15.48
N TYR A 74 -3.16 0.75 15.71
CA TYR A 74 -2.55 0.31 16.97
C TYR A 74 -3.16 0.99 18.20
N ILE A 75 -3.35 2.31 18.16
CA ILE A 75 -3.94 3.06 19.29
C ILE A 75 -5.44 2.80 19.46
N ALA A 76 -6.14 2.43 18.37
CA ALA A 76 -7.58 2.14 18.40
C ALA A 76 -7.91 0.71 18.90
N LEU A 77 -6.91 -0.17 19.04
CA LEU A 77 -7.12 -1.50 19.63
C LEU A 77 -7.46 -1.38 21.12
N PRO A 78 -8.47 -2.12 21.61
CA PRO A 78 -9.06 -1.88 22.93
C PRO A 78 -8.17 -2.37 24.09
N ASP A 79 -7.39 -3.43 23.87
CA ASP A 79 -6.60 -4.06 24.94
C ASP A 79 -5.14 -4.32 24.54
N VAL A 80 -4.32 -4.61 25.56
CA VAL A 80 -2.89 -4.85 25.42
C VAL A 80 -2.60 -6.15 24.65
N GLU A 81 -3.46 -7.16 24.79
CA GLU A 81 -3.26 -8.45 24.13
C GLU A 81 -3.38 -8.33 22.61
N LEU A 82 -4.40 -7.61 22.12
CA LEU A 82 -4.60 -7.29 20.72
C LEU A 82 -3.47 -6.43 20.17
N LYS A 83 -2.98 -5.46 20.94
CA LYS A 83 -1.80 -4.66 20.57
C LYS A 83 -0.57 -5.55 20.38
N GLU A 84 -0.34 -6.51 21.27
CA GLU A 84 0.77 -7.46 21.13
C GLU A 84 0.56 -8.44 19.97
N LYS A 85 -0.66 -8.93 19.73
CA LYS A 85 -0.98 -9.74 18.55
C LYS A 85 -0.74 -8.95 17.25
N PHE A 86 -1.17 -7.69 17.19
CA PHE A 86 -0.96 -6.83 16.03
C PHE A 86 0.53 -6.57 15.78
N LYS A 87 1.33 -6.36 16.83
CA LYS A 87 2.79 -6.27 16.73
C LYS A 87 3.45 -7.56 16.23
N LYS A 88 2.82 -8.73 16.38
CA LYS A 88 3.36 -10.01 15.88
C LYS A 88 3.11 -10.21 14.38
N ILE A 89 2.11 -9.54 13.81
CA ILE A 89 1.84 -9.55 12.38
C ILE A 89 3.01 -8.90 11.62
N SER A 90 3.34 -9.43 10.44
CA SER A 90 4.36 -8.81 9.60
C SER A 90 3.94 -7.42 9.13
N GLN A 91 4.89 -6.48 9.08
CA GLN A 91 4.60 -5.08 8.73
C GLN A 91 3.81 -4.92 7.43
N ARG A 92 4.14 -5.72 6.40
CA ARG A 92 3.43 -5.68 5.12
C ARG A 92 1.94 -6.04 5.26
N ALA A 93 1.62 -7.09 6.01
CA ALA A 93 0.23 -7.49 6.25
C ALA A 93 -0.48 -6.50 7.18
N ALA A 94 0.23 -5.97 8.20
CA ALA A 94 -0.30 -4.96 9.09
C ALA A 94 -0.65 -3.65 8.36
N TYR A 95 0.20 -3.16 7.46
CA TYR A 95 -0.09 -1.99 6.62
C TYR A 95 -1.29 -2.22 5.70
N LEU A 96 -1.37 -3.42 5.10
CA LEU A 96 -2.51 -3.77 4.26
C LEU A 96 -3.81 -3.78 5.07
N LEU A 97 -3.81 -4.38 6.26
CA LEU A 97 -4.96 -4.42 7.16
C LEU A 97 -5.36 -3.02 7.64
N ALA A 98 -4.38 -2.25 8.11
CA ALA A 98 -4.57 -0.92 8.67
C ALA A 98 -5.18 0.06 7.66
N SER A 99 -4.69 0.04 6.42
CA SER A 99 -5.16 0.91 5.33
C SER A 99 -6.57 0.60 4.82
N ARG A 100 -7.21 -0.52 5.22
CA ARG A 100 -8.59 -0.81 4.82
C ARG A 100 -9.58 0.08 5.57
N ARG A 101 -10.49 0.70 4.82
CA ARG A 101 -11.62 1.47 5.37
C ARG A 101 -12.79 0.55 5.69
N VAL A 102 -12.61 -0.26 6.73
CA VAL A 102 -13.61 -1.17 7.26
C VAL A 102 -13.74 -0.93 8.76
N ASP A 103 -14.85 -1.38 9.34
CA ASP A 103 -15.05 -1.26 10.79
C ASP A 103 -13.90 -1.92 11.57
N ILE A 104 -13.66 -1.40 12.77
CA ILE A 104 -12.55 -1.87 13.60
C ILE A 104 -12.80 -3.29 14.13
N GLY A 105 -14.06 -3.69 14.35
CA GLY A 105 -14.42 -5.02 14.83
C GLY A 105 -13.94 -6.13 13.89
N ARG A 106 -14.07 -5.93 12.58
CA ARG A 106 -13.57 -6.86 11.55
C ARG A 106 -12.05 -6.89 11.51
N LYS A 107 -11.38 -5.76 11.71
CA LYS A 107 -9.91 -5.74 11.84
C LYS A 107 -9.45 -6.50 13.09
N ILE A 108 -10.14 -6.31 14.22
CA ILE A 108 -9.89 -7.03 15.47
C ILE A 108 -10.08 -8.53 15.29
N ASN A 109 -11.12 -8.96 14.58
CA ASN A 109 -11.37 -10.37 14.28
C ASN A 109 -10.19 -10.98 13.49
N ILE A 110 -9.68 -10.28 12.47
CA ILE A 110 -8.49 -10.74 11.73
C ILE A 110 -7.26 -10.85 12.64
N ILE A 111 -6.99 -9.83 13.45
CA ILE A 111 -5.84 -9.83 14.37
C ILE A 111 -5.95 -10.98 15.37
N SER A 112 -7.14 -11.19 15.93
CA SER A 112 -7.37 -12.21 16.94
C SER A 112 -7.17 -13.63 16.38
N LYS A 113 -7.71 -13.91 15.20
CA LYS A 113 -7.72 -15.26 14.63
C LYS A 113 -6.46 -15.61 13.84
N TYR A 114 -5.82 -14.63 13.22
CA TYR A 114 -4.83 -14.90 12.16
C TYR A 114 -3.46 -14.25 12.39
N PHE A 115 -3.14 -13.73 13.58
CA PHE A 115 -1.85 -13.08 13.83
C PHE A 115 -0.61 -13.97 13.65
N ASN A 116 -0.78 -15.30 13.75
CA ASN A 116 0.29 -16.28 13.60
C ASN A 116 0.47 -16.80 12.17
N LEU A 117 -0.39 -16.39 11.23
CA LEU A 117 -0.26 -16.83 9.83
C LEU A 117 0.99 -16.24 9.17
N LYS A 118 1.50 -16.93 8.14
CA LYS A 118 2.57 -16.37 7.31
C LYS A 118 2.06 -15.12 6.59
N THR A 119 2.97 -14.20 6.28
CA THR A 119 2.67 -12.92 5.64
C THR A 119 1.73 -13.04 4.44
N ASN A 120 2.00 -13.97 3.52
CA ASN A 120 1.22 -14.11 2.30
C ASN A 120 -0.18 -14.69 2.58
N GLU A 121 -0.29 -15.64 3.52
CA GLU A 121 -1.57 -16.23 3.93
C GLU A 121 -2.46 -15.17 4.58
N LEU A 122 -1.91 -14.38 5.51
CA LEU A 122 -2.64 -13.29 6.14
C LEU A 122 -3.05 -12.22 5.13
N ILE A 123 -2.18 -11.87 4.19
CA ILE A 123 -2.53 -10.97 3.09
C ILE A 123 -3.71 -11.54 2.28
N SER A 124 -3.71 -12.83 1.97
CA SER A 124 -4.82 -13.49 1.28
C SER A 124 -6.11 -13.46 2.11
N VAL A 125 -6.04 -13.69 3.42
CA VAL A 125 -7.20 -13.57 4.32
C VAL A 125 -7.74 -12.15 4.30
N VAL A 126 -6.88 -11.13 4.52
CA VAL A 126 -7.27 -9.71 4.48
C VAL A 126 -7.88 -9.34 3.13
N GLN A 127 -7.34 -9.86 2.03
CA GLN A 127 -7.87 -9.61 0.69
C GLN A 127 -9.21 -10.28 0.44
N LYS A 128 -9.42 -11.52 0.91
CA LYS A 128 -10.69 -12.24 0.78
C LYS A 128 -11.77 -11.62 1.66
N GLU A 129 -11.46 -11.39 2.93
CA GLU A 129 -12.39 -10.85 3.93
C GLU A 129 -12.88 -9.44 3.52
N PHE A 130 -11.97 -8.62 3.00
CA PHE A 130 -12.30 -7.26 2.55
C PHE A 130 -12.42 -7.13 1.03
N ALA A 131 -12.68 -8.24 0.33
CA ALA A 131 -12.89 -8.25 -1.13
C ALA A 131 -14.16 -7.48 -1.54
N ILE A 132 -15.00 -7.07 -0.60
CA ILE A 132 -16.30 -6.46 -0.87
C ILE A 132 -16.41 -5.16 -0.05
N ASN A 133 -16.03 -4.06 -0.71
CA ASN A 133 -16.49 -2.66 -0.52
C ASN A 133 -15.62 -1.66 -1.30
N ASP A 134 -14.44 -2.07 -1.77
CA ASP A 134 -13.80 -1.49 -2.95
C ASP A 134 -14.17 -2.43 -4.10
N GLY A 135 -14.92 -1.99 -5.12
CA GLY A 135 -15.29 -2.81 -6.30
C GLY A 135 -14.09 -3.31 -7.12
N ARG A 136 -13.28 -4.18 -6.53
CA ARG A 136 -11.99 -4.66 -7.00
C ARG A 136 -11.88 -6.15 -6.68
N ASN A 137 -12.51 -6.96 -7.52
CA ASN A 137 -12.06 -8.34 -7.75
C ASN A 137 -10.68 -8.28 -8.43
N ILE A 138 -9.63 -8.69 -7.74
CA ILE A 138 -8.23 -8.39 -8.11
C ILE A 138 -7.55 -9.47 -8.97
N SER A 139 -8.14 -10.65 -9.17
CA SER A 139 -7.59 -11.64 -10.11
C SER A 139 -7.89 -11.32 -11.57
N ASP A 140 -9.11 -10.87 -11.90
CA ASP A 140 -9.48 -10.43 -13.26
C ASP A 140 -9.42 -8.91 -13.48
N GLY A 141 -9.63 -8.12 -12.41
CA GLY A 141 -9.80 -6.67 -12.51
C GLY A 141 -8.51 -5.84 -12.58
N ARG A 142 -7.33 -6.38 -12.24
CA ARG A 142 -6.08 -5.61 -12.33
C ARG A 142 -5.66 -5.34 -13.77
N ASN A 143 -5.79 -6.34 -14.65
CA ASN A 143 -5.53 -6.15 -16.08
C ASN A 143 -6.62 -5.29 -16.71
N ARG A 144 -7.90 -5.55 -16.42
CA ARG A 144 -9.01 -4.76 -16.97
C ARG A 144 -8.95 -3.30 -16.55
N LYS A 145 -8.71 -2.99 -15.27
CA LYS A 145 -8.58 -1.61 -14.78
C LYS A 145 -7.36 -0.88 -15.33
N THR A 146 -6.26 -1.59 -15.60
CA THR A 146 -5.09 -1.01 -16.28
C THR A 146 -5.45 -0.68 -17.73
N MET A 147 -6.15 -1.58 -18.41
CA MET A 147 -6.66 -1.33 -19.77
C MET A 147 -7.69 -0.20 -19.80
N ASP A 148 -8.61 -0.12 -18.83
CA ASP A 148 -9.61 0.95 -18.73
C ASP A 148 -8.95 2.32 -18.56
N VAL A 149 -7.87 2.40 -17.77
CA VAL A 149 -7.08 3.64 -17.61
C VAL A 149 -6.35 4.00 -18.90
N LEU A 150 -5.76 3.02 -19.58
CA LEU A 150 -5.09 3.24 -20.87
C LEU A 150 -6.07 3.70 -21.96
N LEU A 151 -7.25 3.07 -22.03
CA LEU A 151 -8.32 3.45 -22.96
C LEU A 151 -8.84 4.85 -22.64
N LYS A 152 -9.04 5.18 -21.36
CA LYS A 152 -9.45 6.52 -20.94
C LYS A 152 -8.41 7.58 -21.33
N HIS A 153 -7.13 7.33 -21.08
CA HIS A 153 -6.07 8.26 -21.48
C HIS A 153 -5.96 8.39 -23.00
N LEU A 154 -6.13 7.30 -23.75
CA LEU A 154 -6.15 7.33 -25.21
C LEU A 154 -7.29 8.24 -25.72
N LEU A 155 -8.51 8.04 -25.22
CA LEU A 155 -9.69 8.86 -25.59
C LEU A 155 -9.47 10.33 -25.26
N GLU A 156 -9.05 10.65 -24.03
CA GLU A 156 -8.78 12.03 -23.63
C GLU A 156 -7.67 12.69 -24.47
N THR A 157 -6.67 11.92 -24.89
CA THR A 157 -5.59 12.41 -25.74
C THR A 157 -6.08 12.69 -27.15
N VAL A 158 -6.88 11.78 -27.73
CA VAL A 158 -7.50 11.98 -29.04
C VAL A 158 -8.42 13.20 -29.04
N ASP A 159 -9.26 13.36 -28.01
CA ASP A 159 -10.15 14.52 -27.87
C ASP A 159 -9.38 15.84 -27.82
N ARG A 160 -8.23 15.87 -27.12
CA ARG A 160 -7.36 17.05 -27.08
C ARG A 160 -6.73 17.34 -28.45
N LEU A 161 -6.29 16.31 -29.17
CA LEU A 161 -5.73 16.46 -30.53
C LEU A 161 -6.78 16.97 -31.51
N VAL A 162 -8.03 16.49 -31.43
CA VAL A 162 -9.15 16.98 -32.24
C VAL A 162 -9.44 18.44 -31.94
N LYS A 163 -9.52 18.83 -30.67
CA LYS A 163 -9.74 20.23 -30.25
C LYS A 163 -8.62 21.18 -30.69
N ARG A 164 -7.39 20.67 -30.81
CA ARG A 164 -6.20 21.42 -31.23
C ARG A 164 -5.76 21.12 -32.66
N LYS A 165 -6.67 20.62 -33.51
CA LYS A 165 -6.36 20.21 -34.89
C LYS A 165 -5.66 21.31 -35.70
N LYS A 166 -6.01 22.58 -35.46
CA LYS A 166 -5.40 23.74 -36.12
C LYS A 166 -3.93 23.98 -35.75
N ASP A 167 -3.47 23.41 -34.64
CA ASP A 167 -2.10 23.55 -34.14
C ASP A 167 -1.19 22.40 -34.64
N LEU A 168 -1.75 21.42 -35.36
CA LEU A 168 -1.01 20.26 -35.88
C LEU A 168 -0.29 20.60 -37.19
N ARG A 169 0.97 20.19 -37.30
CA ARG A 169 1.78 20.31 -38.51
C ARG A 169 1.61 19.07 -39.38
N ARG A 170 1.98 19.18 -40.66
CA ARG A 170 1.87 18.08 -41.65
C ARG A 170 2.48 16.76 -41.16
N LYS A 171 3.64 16.82 -40.49
CA LYS A 171 4.31 15.65 -39.90
C LYS A 171 3.51 15.01 -38.76
N ASP A 172 2.78 15.80 -37.99
CA ASP A 172 1.96 15.30 -36.87
C ASP A 172 0.75 14.49 -37.38
N PHE A 173 0.23 14.81 -38.58
CA PHE A 173 -0.81 14.01 -39.23
C PHE A 173 -0.33 12.63 -39.69
N ASP A 174 0.95 12.48 -40.03
CA ASP A 174 1.52 11.18 -40.40
C ASP A 174 1.63 10.25 -39.18
N GLU A 175 1.98 10.80 -38.01
CA GLU A 175 1.96 10.10 -36.73
C GLU A 175 0.53 9.69 -36.32
N VAL A 176 -0.46 10.56 -36.54
CA VAL A 176 -1.88 10.24 -36.29
C VAL A 176 -2.37 9.12 -37.21
N LYS A 177 -1.99 9.12 -38.49
CA LYS A 177 -2.31 8.02 -39.43
C LYS A 177 -1.64 6.71 -39.03
N TYR A 178 -0.40 6.76 -38.55
CA TYR A 178 0.28 5.59 -38.02
C TYR A 178 -0.45 5.02 -36.80
N ALA A 179 -0.83 5.88 -35.84
CA ALA A 179 -1.62 5.48 -34.69
C ALA A 179 -2.97 4.87 -35.09
N GLN A 180 -3.66 5.46 -36.07
CA GLN A 180 -4.91 4.93 -36.63
C GLN A 180 -4.73 3.50 -37.18
N LYS A 181 -3.66 3.25 -37.95
CA LYS A 181 -3.36 1.92 -38.48
C LYS A 181 -3.15 0.90 -37.37
N ARG A 182 -2.39 1.26 -36.33
CA ARG A 182 -2.15 0.38 -35.16
C ARG A 182 -3.44 0.09 -34.38
N ILE A 183 -4.33 1.07 -34.24
CA ILE A 183 -5.64 0.87 -33.61
C ILE A 183 -6.51 -0.06 -34.47
N GLN A 184 -6.50 0.09 -35.79
CA GLN A 184 -7.23 -0.82 -36.68
C GLN A 184 -6.70 -2.26 -36.61
N GLU A 185 -5.41 -2.46 -36.42
CA GLU A 185 -4.82 -3.79 -36.19
C GLU A 185 -5.28 -4.41 -34.86
N LEU A 186 -5.51 -3.60 -33.81
CA LEU A 186 -6.09 -4.07 -32.54
C LEU A 186 -7.57 -4.47 -32.66
N LEU A 187 -8.28 -3.95 -33.67
CA LEU A 187 -9.71 -4.20 -33.90
C LEU A 187 -9.98 -5.35 -34.89
N LYS A 188 -8.93 -5.96 -35.43
CA LYS A 188 -9.04 -7.19 -36.22
C LYS A 188 -8.94 -8.36 -35.25
N GLU A 189 -10.04 -9.07 -35.06
CA GLU A 189 -10.07 -10.37 -34.37
C GLU A 189 -9.38 -11.46 -35.21
#